data_AF-A0A4Y8BK48-F1
#
_entry.id   AF-A0A4Y8BK48-F1
#
_cell.length_a   1.000
_cell.length_b   1.000
_cell.length_c   1.000
_cell.angle_alpha   90.00
_cell.angle_beta   90.00
_cell.angle_gamma   90.00
#
_symmetry.space_group_name_H-M   'P 1'
#
loop_
_entity.id
_entity.type
_entity.pdbx_description
1 polymer ?
#
loop_
_entity_poly.entity_id
_entity_poly.type
_entity_poly.pdbx_seq_one_letter_code
_entity_poly.pdbx_strand_id
1 'polypeptide(L)'
;MKKIFTLIIACVFANANVIQYELKANEEIFKKGFEAGLKALEFQRKNDGYAPKKVEIQKEYFITYNITKMPYNDVIFLQNITAKEGFDTHITKDKLFFGEFEREADAKDALQTLKDKFKINAVINKNKGNEILVTYPKLWGDFYTHIIDKVAKDGYLIKVEVIEVQPKAIEQKPKKEEKPKKTQQVKFENELIKKEKKFFRLKNQKAMFYSVKGDNKDSKNYKEKSLISNGNFALESEKPIVTKQGEKFYKVANKNVYFSDRDVLISK
;
A
#
# COMPACT_ATOMS: atom_id res chain seq x y z
N MET A 1 44.77 -52.88 46.87
CA MET A 1 43.49 -52.54 46.22
C MET A 1 43.32 -51.01 46.20
N LYS A 2 43.86 -50.37 45.17
CA LYS A 2 43.74 -48.92 44.91
C LYS A 2 43.57 -48.77 43.40
N LYS A 3 42.81 -47.76 42.98
CA LYS A 3 42.59 -47.28 41.58
C LYS A 3 41.33 -47.79 40.86
N ILE A 4 40.12 -47.50 41.37
CA ILE A 4 38.93 -47.43 40.48
C ILE A 4 38.00 -46.23 40.80
N PHE A 5 38.15 -45.57 41.95
CA PHE A 5 37.14 -44.58 42.37
C PHE A 5 37.29 -43.13 41.86
N THR A 6 38.30 -42.81 41.05
CA THR A 6 38.58 -41.40 40.66
C THR A 6 38.22 -41.05 39.21
N LEU A 7 37.62 -41.96 38.43
CA LEU A 7 37.32 -41.70 36.99
C LEU A 7 35.86 -41.29 36.73
N ILE A 8 34.93 -41.53 37.66
CA ILE A 8 33.49 -41.31 37.41
C ILE A 8 33.08 -39.85 37.69
N ILE A 9 33.82 -39.12 38.53
CA ILE A 9 33.47 -37.75 38.92
C ILE A 9 33.80 -36.73 37.81
N ALA A 10 34.82 -36.96 36.98
CA ALA A 10 35.19 -36.04 35.90
C ALA A 10 34.17 -36.01 34.74
N CYS A 11 33.45 -37.11 34.48
CA CYS A 11 32.45 -37.17 33.40
C CYS A 11 31.14 -36.43 33.72
N VAL A 12 30.79 -36.26 35.01
CA VAL A 12 29.55 -35.57 35.40
C VAL A 12 29.71 -34.03 35.30
N PHE A 13 30.90 -33.50 35.60
CA PHE A 13 31.18 -32.06 35.45
C PHE A 13 31.37 -31.61 34.01
N ALA A 14 31.80 -32.49 33.10
CA ALA A 14 31.88 -32.18 31.67
C ALA A 14 30.48 -32.01 31.04
N ASN A 15 29.53 -32.90 31.37
CA ASN A 15 28.17 -32.84 30.82
C ASN A 15 27.35 -31.66 31.35
N ALA A 16 27.52 -31.25 32.62
CA ALA A 16 26.82 -30.08 33.16
C ALA A 16 27.27 -28.75 32.50
N ASN A 17 28.55 -28.63 32.15
CA ASN A 17 29.08 -27.46 31.44
C ASN A 17 28.65 -27.42 29.97
N VAL A 18 28.54 -28.57 29.29
CA VAL A 18 28.01 -28.66 27.92
C VAL A 18 26.53 -28.28 27.88
N ILE A 19 25.72 -28.77 28.81
CA ILE A 19 24.28 -28.42 28.90
C ILE A 19 24.10 -26.93 29.19
N GLN A 20 24.89 -26.33 30.10
CA GLN A 20 24.82 -24.88 30.35
C GLN A 20 25.31 -24.05 29.16
N TYR A 21 26.29 -24.52 28.40
CA TYR A 21 26.75 -23.85 27.19
C TYR A 21 25.73 -23.95 26.06
N GLU A 22 25.08 -25.10 25.87
CA GLU A 22 23.98 -25.28 24.91
C GLU A 22 22.74 -24.49 25.30
N LEU A 23 22.39 -24.39 26.59
CA LEU A 23 21.31 -23.53 27.06
C LEU A 23 21.61 -22.05 26.83
N LYS A 24 22.83 -21.58 27.12
CA LYS A 24 23.24 -20.20 26.85
C LYS A 24 23.33 -19.89 25.36
N ALA A 25 23.83 -20.84 24.55
CA ALA A 25 23.86 -20.71 23.09
C ALA A 25 22.44 -20.66 22.52
N ASN A 26 21.52 -21.49 23.01
CA ASN A 26 20.11 -21.45 22.64
C ASN A 26 19.43 -20.15 23.05
N GLU A 27 19.73 -19.62 24.24
CA GLU A 27 19.22 -18.33 24.70
C GLU A 27 19.71 -17.18 23.82
N GLU A 28 20.99 -17.19 23.44
CA GLU A 28 21.57 -16.17 22.55
C GLU A 28 21.01 -16.26 21.13
N ILE A 29 20.84 -17.47 20.59
CA ILE A 29 20.21 -17.71 19.28
C ILE A 29 18.74 -17.26 19.31
N PHE A 30 18.00 -17.60 20.35
CA PHE A 30 16.62 -17.16 20.54
C PHE A 30 16.53 -15.65 20.59
N LYS A 31 17.38 -14.99 21.40
CA LYS A 31 17.41 -13.54 21.53
C LYS A 31 17.70 -12.87 20.18
N LYS A 32 18.69 -13.37 19.43
CA LYS A 32 19.01 -12.88 18.09
C LYS A 32 17.84 -13.07 17.11
N GLY A 33 17.17 -14.23 17.14
CA GLY A 33 15.99 -14.50 16.32
C GLY A 33 14.82 -13.59 16.67
N PHE A 34 14.57 -13.36 17.95
CA PHE A 34 13.53 -12.46 18.45
C PHE A 34 13.79 -11.00 18.04
N GLU A 35 15.02 -10.51 18.24
CA GLU A 35 15.43 -9.17 17.82
C GLU A 35 15.35 -9.01 16.29
N ALA A 36 15.70 -10.03 15.52
CA ALA A 36 15.56 -10.03 14.07
C ALA A 36 14.09 -9.95 13.65
N GLY A 37 13.19 -10.65 14.34
CA GLY A 37 11.75 -10.54 14.17
C GLY A 37 11.23 -9.12 14.44
N LEU A 38 11.61 -8.51 15.56
CA LEU A 38 11.25 -7.12 15.89
C LEU A 38 11.74 -6.13 14.82
N LYS A 39 12.98 -6.30 14.36
CA LYS A 39 13.53 -5.48 13.27
C LYS A 39 12.77 -5.65 11.96
N ALA A 40 12.32 -6.86 11.64
CA ALA A 40 11.54 -7.12 10.45
C ALA A 40 10.16 -6.45 10.51
N LEU A 41 9.51 -6.44 11.69
CA LEU A 41 8.27 -5.71 11.92
C LEU A 41 8.45 -4.20 11.83
N GLU A 42 9.54 -3.67 12.40
CA GLU A 42 9.88 -2.26 12.30
C GLU A 42 10.17 -1.85 10.84
N PHE A 43 10.86 -2.71 10.09
CA PHE A 43 11.11 -2.51 8.67
C PHE A 43 9.80 -2.44 7.88
N GLN A 44 8.90 -3.42 8.05
CA GLN A 44 7.59 -3.40 7.41
C GLN A 44 6.84 -2.11 7.74
N ARG A 45 6.85 -1.68 9.00
CA ARG A 45 6.20 -0.42 9.42
C ARG A 45 6.74 0.78 8.65
N LYS A 46 8.06 0.86 8.48
CA LYS A 46 8.71 1.96 7.75
C LYS A 46 8.39 1.90 6.26
N ASN A 47 8.41 0.70 5.67
CA ASN A 47 8.26 0.57 4.23
C ASN A 47 6.81 0.55 3.75
N ASP A 48 5.92 -0.18 4.42
CA ASP A 48 4.51 -0.36 4.01
C ASP A 48 3.55 0.54 4.79
N GLY A 49 3.97 1.08 5.94
CA GLY A 49 3.16 1.95 6.79
C GLY A 49 2.28 1.20 7.79
N TYR A 50 1.38 1.94 8.42
CA TYR A 50 0.40 1.41 9.40
C TYR A 50 -0.95 1.04 8.76
N ALA A 51 -1.18 1.53 7.54
CA ALA A 51 -2.40 1.34 6.79
C ALA A 51 -2.05 1.02 5.33
N PRO A 52 -2.91 0.28 4.60
CA PRO A 52 -2.74 0.03 3.19
C PRO A 52 -2.51 1.33 2.40
N LYS A 53 -1.45 1.36 1.59
CA LYS A 53 -1.16 2.47 0.67
C LYS A 53 -1.02 1.96 -0.75
N LYS A 54 -1.24 2.86 -1.71
CA LYS A 54 -1.01 2.59 -3.13
C LYS A 54 0.45 2.89 -3.47
N VAL A 55 1.08 1.96 -4.15
CA VAL A 55 2.41 2.10 -4.75
C VAL A 55 2.22 1.93 -6.25
N GLU A 56 2.54 2.96 -7.03
CA GLU A 56 2.42 2.95 -8.48
C GLU A 56 3.69 2.34 -9.09
N ILE A 57 3.51 1.36 -9.99
CA ILE A 57 4.62 0.77 -10.74
C ILE A 57 4.89 1.67 -11.95
N GLN A 58 6.08 2.25 -11.99
CA GLN A 58 6.49 3.22 -13.01
C GLN A 58 7.28 2.57 -14.15
N LYS A 59 8.02 1.48 -13.88
CA LYS A 59 8.88 0.86 -14.90
C LYS A 59 8.20 -0.29 -15.64
N GLU A 60 8.80 -0.72 -16.75
CA GLU A 60 8.21 -1.70 -17.69
C GLU A 60 8.12 -3.11 -17.10
N TYR A 61 9.05 -3.51 -16.24
CA TYR A 61 9.11 -4.85 -15.64
C TYR A 61 9.09 -4.76 -14.13
N PHE A 62 8.48 -5.75 -13.48
CA PHE A 62 8.50 -5.83 -12.03
C PHE A 62 8.40 -7.27 -11.55
N ILE A 63 8.93 -7.54 -10.36
CA ILE A 63 9.03 -8.91 -9.84
C ILE A 63 8.05 -9.09 -8.68
N THR A 64 7.29 -10.19 -8.72
CA THR A 64 6.39 -10.57 -7.64
C THR A 64 6.52 -12.04 -7.28
N TYR A 65 6.29 -12.38 -6.04
CA TYR A 65 6.20 -13.75 -5.55
C TYR A 65 4.86 -14.00 -4.85
N ASN A 66 4.23 -15.13 -5.12
CA ASN A 66 2.97 -15.51 -4.49
C ASN A 66 3.21 -15.98 -3.05
N ILE A 67 2.55 -15.33 -2.09
CA ILE A 67 2.69 -15.58 -0.65
C ILE A 67 1.43 -16.18 -0.02
N THR A 68 0.41 -16.52 -0.80
CA THR A 68 -0.89 -17.03 -0.28
C THR A 68 -0.78 -18.28 0.58
N LYS A 69 0.25 -19.10 0.38
CA LYS A 69 0.52 -20.33 1.15
C LYS A 69 1.61 -20.16 2.21
N MET A 70 2.16 -18.96 2.37
CA MET A 70 3.26 -18.68 3.29
C MET A 70 2.72 -18.07 4.59
N PRO A 71 3.16 -18.55 5.77
CA PRO A 71 2.88 -17.87 7.03
C PRO A 71 3.34 -16.41 6.98
N TYR A 72 2.50 -15.49 7.47
CA TYR A 72 2.77 -14.06 7.31
C TYR A 72 4.08 -13.61 8.00
N ASN A 73 4.49 -14.27 9.08
CA ASN A 73 5.77 -14.01 9.73
C ASN A 73 6.95 -14.32 8.82
N ASP A 74 6.87 -15.41 8.05
CA ASP A 74 7.90 -15.81 7.09
C ASP A 74 7.95 -14.83 5.91
N VAL A 75 6.78 -14.29 5.51
CA VAL A 75 6.72 -13.24 4.49
C VAL A 75 7.43 -11.97 4.96
N ILE A 76 7.20 -11.53 6.20
CA ILE A 76 7.87 -10.35 6.78
C ILE A 76 9.37 -10.59 6.90
N PHE A 77 9.76 -11.79 7.33
CA PHE A 77 11.16 -12.17 7.38
C PHE A 77 11.80 -12.10 5.99
N LEU A 78 11.16 -12.71 4.98
CA LEU A 78 11.61 -12.70 3.59
C LEU A 78 11.72 -11.27 3.04
N GLN A 79 10.73 -10.41 3.29
CA GLN A 79 10.75 -8.99 2.92
C GLN A 79 11.99 -8.30 3.51
N ASN A 80 12.25 -8.49 4.80
CA ASN A 80 13.37 -7.84 5.49
C ASN A 80 14.74 -8.32 5.00
N ILE A 81 14.92 -9.64 4.79
CA ILE A 81 16.23 -10.15 4.33
C ILE A 81 16.52 -9.78 2.87
N THR A 82 15.49 -9.72 2.02
CA THR A 82 15.65 -9.31 0.61
C THR A 82 15.86 -7.82 0.51
N ALA A 83 15.20 -7.01 1.35
CA ALA A 83 15.47 -5.58 1.43
C ALA A 83 16.93 -5.26 1.83
N LYS A 84 17.52 -6.04 2.73
CA LYS A 84 18.95 -5.90 3.10
C LYS A 84 19.91 -6.17 1.95
N GLU A 85 19.51 -6.99 0.98
CA GLU A 85 20.27 -7.24 -0.26
C GLU A 85 20.00 -6.20 -1.35
N GLY A 86 19.23 -5.14 -1.05
CA GLY A 86 19.01 -4.01 -1.96
C GLY A 86 17.73 -4.08 -2.80
N PHE A 87 16.85 -5.05 -2.54
CA PHE A 87 15.54 -5.10 -3.21
C PHE A 87 14.57 -4.08 -2.61
N ASP A 88 13.80 -3.40 -3.45
CA ASP A 88 12.63 -2.64 -3.00
C ASP A 88 11.45 -3.59 -2.78
N THR A 89 10.89 -3.63 -1.58
CA THR A 89 9.99 -4.73 -1.17
C THR A 89 8.70 -4.28 -0.52
N HIS A 90 7.58 -4.68 -1.13
CA HIS A 90 6.24 -4.37 -0.61
C HIS A 90 5.42 -5.64 -0.44
N ILE A 91 4.82 -5.82 0.74
CA ILE A 91 3.87 -6.90 0.99
C ILE A 91 2.48 -6.43 0.55
N THR A 92 1.84 -7.21 -0.30
CA THR A 92 0.42 -7.07 -0.66
C THR A 92 -0.38 -8.21 -0.04
N LYS A 93 -1.68 -8.30 -0.32
CA LYS A 93 -2.56 -9.34 0.23
C LYS A 93 -2.11 -10.76 -0.16
N ASP A 94 -1.65 -10.92 -1.40
CA ASP A 94 -1.36 -12.22 -2.01
C ASP A 94 0.06 -12.33 -2.59
N LYS A 95 0.78 -11.20 -2.70
CA LYS A 95 2.13 -11.15 -3.29
C LYS A 95 3.14 -10.37 -2.46
N LEU A 96 4.41 -10.75 -2.56
CA LEU A 96 5.57 -9.95 -2.18
C LEU A 96 6.22 -9.38 -3.43
N PHE A 97 6.37 -8.06 -3.47
CA PHE A 97 7.02 -7.32 -4.55
C PHE A 97 8.53 -7.22 -4.30
N PHE A 98 9.34 -7.28 -5.36
CA PHE A 98 10.81 -7.21 -5.32
C PHE A 98 11.38 -6.18 -6.30
N GLY A 99 10.73 -5.03 -6.39
CA GLY A 99 11.20 -3.92 -7.19
C GLY A 99 10.74 -3.96 -8.64
N GLU A 100 11.11 -2.88 -9.32
CA GLU A 100 10.76 -2.59 -10.70
C GLU A 100 12.01 -2.23 -11.51
N PHE A 101 11.98 -2.55 -12.79
CA PHE A 101 13.11 -2.54 -13.71
C PHE A 101 12.70 -1.98 -15.07
N GLU A 102 13.58 -1.18 -15.69
CA GLU A 102 13.34 -0.64 -17.03
C GLU A 102 13.57 -1.70 -18.10
N ARG A 103 14.58 -2.56 -17.93
CA ARG A 103 14.96 -3.58 -18.90
C ARG A 103 14.67 -4.97 -18.38
N GLU A 104 14.20 -5.85 -19.26
CA GLU A 104 13.93 -7.26 -18.93
C GLU A 104 15.19 -8.00 -18.45
N ALA A 105 16.36 -7.64 -18.98
CA ALA A 105 17.64 -8.23 -18.57
C ALA A 105 17.93 -7.99 -17.08
N ASP A 106 17.75 -6.75 -16.60
CA ASP A 106 17.95 -6.40 -15.19
C ASP A 106 16.96 -7.18 -14.29
N ALA A 107 15.71 -7.34 -14.75
CA ALA A 107 14.70 -8.13 -14.04
C ALA A 107 15.06 -9.63 -13.99
N LYS A 108 15.67 -10.19 -15.05
CA LYS A 108 16.14 -11.58 -15.07
C LYS A 108 17.31 -11.81 -14.12
N ASP A 109 18.26 -10.88 -14.05
CA ASP A 109 19.40 -10.97 -13.13
C ASP A 109 18.94 -10.88 -11.66
N ALA A 110 18.00 -9.98 -11.38
CA ALA A 110 17.35 -9.86 -10.09
C ALA A 110 16.56 -11.13 -9.73
N LEU A 111 15.80 -11.70 -10.67
CA LEU A 111 15.07 -12.96 -10.48
C LEU A 111 16.02 -14.13 -10.17
N GLN A 112 17.14 -14.22 -10.88
CA GLN A 112 18.15 -15.25 -10.65
C GLN A 112 18.77 -15.10 -9.26
N THR A 113 19.06 -13.87 -8.83
CA THR A 113 19.53 -13.59 -7.46
C THR A 113 18.52 -14.05 -6.41
N LEU A 114 17.22 -13.79 -6.63
CA LEU A 114 16.16 -14.24 -5.73
C LEU A 114 16.10 -15.77 -5.63
N LYS A 115 16.26 -16.46 -6.76
CA LYS A 115 16.30 -17.92 -6.81
C LYS A 115 17.54 -18.49 -6.11
N ASP A 116 18.72 -17.92 -6.35
CA ASP A 116 19.97 -18.50 -5.87
C ASP A 116 20.20 -18.24 -4.39
N LYS A 117 19.98 -17.01 -3.92
CA LYS A 117 20.21 -16.62 -2.52
C LYS A 117 19.06 -17.02 -1.60
N PHE A 118 17.82 -16.82 -2.04
CA PHE A 118 16.65 -16.97 -1.18
C PHE A 118 15.79 -18.21 -1.49
N LYS A 119 16.14 -18.97 -2.54
CA LYS A 119 15.43 -20.20 -2.94
C LYS A 119 13.95 -19.97 -3.24
N ILE A 120 13.59 -18.78 -3.73
CA ILE A 120 12.21 -18.44 -4.11
C ILE A 120 12.02 -18.43 -5.62
N ASN A 121 10.86 -18.89 -6.08
CA ASN A 121 10.47 -18.86 -7.48
C ASN A 121 9.49 -17.70 -7.72
N ALA A 122 10.05 -16.50 -7.87
CA ALA A 122 9.27 -15.31 -8.22
C ALA A 122 8.98 -15.27 -9.74
N VAL A 123 8.16 -14.30 -10.15
CA VAL A 123 7.72 -14.12 -11.54
C VAL A 123 7.98 -12.68 -11.96
N ILE A 124 8.53 -12.51 -13.16
CA ILE A 124 8.61 -11.20 -13.82
C ILE A 124 7.28 -10.93 -14.51
N ASN A 125 6.72 -9.76 -14.23
CA ASN A 125 5.52 -9.26 -14.86
C ASN A 125 5.87 -8.06 -15.73
N LYS A 126 5.06 -7.81 -16.75
CA LYS A 126 5.18 -6.65 -17.62
C LYS A 126 4.11 -5.63 -17.27
N ASN A 127 4.53 -4.43 -16.90
CA ASN A 127 3.65 -3.32 -16.58
C ASN A 127 2.89 -2.86 -17.83
N LYS A 128 1.57 -2.71 -17.69
CA LYS A 128 0.66 -2.27 -18.76
C LYS A 128 0.30 -0.78 -18.67
N GLY A 129 1.04 -0.02 -17.87
CA GLY A 129 0.95 1.45 -17.79
C GLY A 129 -0.05 1.99 -16.77
N ASN A 130 -0.60 1.15 -15.87
CA ASN A 130 -1.50 1.55 -14.77
C ASN A 130 -1.47 0.53 -13.61
N GLU A 131 -0.35 -0.17 -13.45
CA GLU A 131 -0.26 -1.16 -12.38
C GLU A 131 -0.04 -0.48 -11.02
N ILE A 132 -0.92 -0.79 -10.08
CA ILE A 132 -0.90 -0.25 -8.72
C ILE A 132 -0.86 -1.42 -7.76
N LEU A 133 0.15 -1.43 -6.89
CA LEU A 133 0.27 -2.32 -5.76
C LEU A 133 -0.43 -1.70 -4.56
N VAL A 134 -1.21 -2.50 -3.84
CA VAL A 134 -1.81 -2.08 -2.57
C VAL A 134 -1.07 -2.82 -1.46
N THR A 135 -0.36 -2.08 -0.61
CA THR A 135 0.37 -2.67 0.51
C THR A 135 -0.60 -3.23 1.56
N TYR A 136 -0.15 -4.25 2.28
CA TYR A 136 -0.96 -4.95 3.28
C TYR A 136 -0.19 -5.13 4.59
N PRO A 137 -0.05 -4.07 5.42
CA PRO A 137 0.64 -4.13 6.71
C PRO A 137 -0.26 -4.77 7.79
N LYS A 138 -0.45 -6.10 7.74
CA LYS A 138 -1.41 -6.85 8.56
C LYS A 138 -1.25 -6.65 10.07
N LEU A 139 -0.01 -6.68 10.58
CA LEU A 139 0.25 -6.64 12.03
C LEU A 139 0.11 -5.23 12.62
N TRP A 140 0.21 -4.20 11.78
CA TRP A 140 0.02 -2.82 12.20
C TRP A 140 -1.43 -2.38 11.99
N GLY A 141 -2.08 -2.91 10.95
CA GLY A 141 -3.45 -2.59 10.57
C GLY A 141 -4.44 -2.71 11.72
N ASP A 142 -4.50 -3.85 12.42
CA ASP A 142 -5.57 -4.08 13.41
C ASP A 142 -5.44 -3.18 14.66
N PHE A 143 -4.22 -3.08 15.21
CA PHE A 143 -3.95 -2.25 16.38
C PHE A 143 -4.14 -0.76 16.08
N TYR A 144 -3.62 -0.29 14.93
CA TYR A 144 -3.81 1.11 14.54
C TYR A 144 -5.22 1.39 14.06
N THR A 145 -5.96 0.43 13.49
CA THR A 145 -7.38 0.62 13.16
C THR A 145 -8.17 0.86 14.43
N HIS A 146 -7.90 0.14 15.52
CA HIS A 146 -8.56 0.40 16.80
C HIS A 146 -8.26 1.80 17.34
N ILE A 147 -6.99 2.25 17.26
CA ILE A 147 -6.60 3.60 17.66
C ILE A 147 -7.23 4.66 16.75
N ILE A 148 -7.18 4.47 15.43
CA ILE A 148 -7.76 5.38 14.44
C ILE A 148 -9.27 5.46 14.62
N ASP A 149 -9.95 4.36 14.87
CA ASP A 149 -11.40 4.31 15.14
C ASP A 149 -11.75 5.07 16.41
N LYS A 150 -10.96 4.90 17.47
CA LYS A 150 -11.13 5.63 18.73
C LYS A 150 -10.90 7.13 18.54
N VAL A 151 -9.81 7.50 17.88
CA VAL A 151 -9.45 8.89 17.60
C VAL A 151 -10.41 9.54 16.59
N ALA A 152 -10.99 8.78 15.66
CA ALA A 152 -12.06 9.23 14.77
C ALA A 152 -13.40 9.44 15.49
N LYS A 153 -13.77 8.54 16.42
CA LYS A 153 -14.93 8.71 17.31
C LYS A 153 -14.78 9.95 18.19
N ASP A 154 -13.56 10.22 18.65
CA ASP A 154 -13.23 11.40 19.44
C ASP A 154 -13.10 12.69 18.58
N GLY A 155 -13.29 12.59 17.26
CA GLY A 155 -13.36 13.75 16.34
C GLY A 155 -12.03 14.23 15.78
N TYR A 156 -10.94 13.50 15.98
CA TYR A 156 -9.58 13.92 15.64
C TYR A 156 -9.02 13.32 14.33
N LEU A 157 -9.73 12.41 13.64
CA LEU A 157 -9.22 11.73 12.43
C LEU A 157 -10.29 11.56 11.32
N ILE A 158 -9.92 11.89 10.07
CA ILE A 158 -10.72 11.64 8.85
C ILE A 158 -10.26 10.29 8.26
N LYS A 159 -11.14 9.28 8.27
CA LYS A 159 -10.89 7.96 7.67
C LYS A 159 -10.76 8.06 6.14
N VAL A 160 -9.69 7.45 5.60
CA VAL A 160 -9.57 7.17 4.16
C VAL A 160 -9.82 5.67 3.99
N GLU A 161 -11.04 5.29 3.65
CA GLU A 161 -11.37 3.90 3.31
C GLU A 161 -11.02 3.63 1.85
N VAL A 162 -10.17 2.63 1.63
CA VAL A 162 -9.83 2.14 0.28
C VAL A 162 -10.91 1.13 -0.11
N ILE A 163 -11.83 1.55 -0.97
CA ILE A 163 -12.81 0.64 -1.57
C ILE A 163 -12.11 -0.16 -2.66
N GLU A 164 -11.89 -1.46 -2.43
CA GLU A 164 -11.47 -2.41 -3.47
C GLU A 164 -12.61 -2.58 -4.47
N VAL A 165 -12.50 -1.93 -5.63
CA VAL A 165 -13.34 -2.28 -6.78
C VAL A 165 -12.78 -3.57 -7.35
N GLN A 166 -13.39 -4.71 -7.01
CA GLN A 166 -13.08 -5.97 -7.70
C GLN A 166 -13.32 -5.75 -9.21
N PRO A 167 -12.33 -5.97 -10.08
CA PRO A 167 -12.58 -5.95 -11.51
C PRO A 167 -13.53 -7.10 -11.82
N LYS A 168 -14.78 -6.79 -12.20
CA LYS A 168 -15.67 -7.78 -12.80
C LYS A 168 -14.94 -8.37 -13.99
N ALA A 169 -14.77 -9.70 -13.97
CA ALA A 169 -14.23 -10.44 -15.09
C ALA A 169 -14.96 -10.01 -16.37
N ILE A 170 -14.22 -9.44 -17.31
CA ILE A 170 -14.72 -9.21 -18.65
C ILE A 170 -14.68 -10.60 -19.30
N GLU A 171 -15.81 -11.32 -19.22
CA GLU A 171 -16.06 -12.41 -20.15
C GLU A 171 -16.02 -11.82 -21.55
N GLN A 172 -14.92 -12.08 -22.26
CA GLN A 172 -14.83 -11.81 -23.68
C GLN A 172 -15.80 -12.76 -24.39
N LYS A 173 -17.02 -12.30 -24.64
CA LYS A 173 -17.89 -12.97 -25.62
C LYS A 173 -17.32 -12.71 -27.02
N PRO A 174 -17.21 -13.74 -27.87
CA PRO A 174 -16.62 -13.61 -29.20
C PRO A 174 -17.43 -12.68 -30.09
N LYS A 175 -16.70 -11.84 -30.86
CA LYS A 175 -17.23 -10.97 -31.91
C LYS A 175 -18.09 -11.77 -32.89
N LYS A 176 -19.33 -11.33 -33.09
CA LYS A 176 -20.06 -11.54 -34.33
C LYS A 176 -20.55 -10.18 -34.82
N GLU A 177 -20.13 -9.81 -36.02
CA GLU A 177 -20.63 -8.66 -36.75
C GLU A 177 -22.07 -8.91 -37.17
N GLU A 178 -22.97 -7.94 -36.96
CA GLU A 178 -24.02 -7.58 -37.93
C GLU A 178 -24.76 -6.28 -37.54
N LYS A 179 -25.36 -5.70 -38.58
CA LYS A 179 -25.80 -4.31 -38.85
C LYS A 179 -26.88 -3.68 -37.94
N PRO A 180 -27.11 -2.35 -38.05
CA PRO A 180 -27.84 -1.57 -37.05
C PRO A 180 -29.37 -1.63 -37.24
N LYS A 181 -30.13 -1.79 -36.15
CA LYS A 181 -31.56 -1.45 -36.09
C LYS A 181 -31.94 -0.81 -34.76
N LYS A 182 -32.83 0.17 -34.89
CA LYS A 182 -33.38 1.09 -33.89
C LYS A 182 -34.22 0.40 -32.81
N THR A 183 -34.11 0.98 -31.62
CA THR A 183 -35.13 1.24 -30.57
C THR A 183 -36.15 0.15 -30.27
N GLN A 184 -36.11 -0.37 -29.03
CA GLN A 184 -37.27 -0.34 -28.14
C GLN A 184 -36.85 -0.44 -26.67
N GLN A 185 -37.43 0.46 -25.89
CA GLN A 185 -37.23 0.66 -24.46
C GLN A 185 -37.91 -0.48 -23.69
N VAL A 186 -37.23 -1.04 -22.69
CA VAL A 186 -37.90 -1.75 -21.60
C VAL A 186 -37.44 -1.12 -20.29
N LYS A 187 -38.43 -0.59 -19.57
CA LYS A 187 -38.34 0.00 -18.24
C LYS A 187 -37.82 -1.03 -17.25
N PHE A 188 -36.78 -0.66 -16.51
CA PHE A 188 -36.58 -1.12 -15.14
C PHE A 188 -36.25 0.12 -14.31
N GLU A 189 -37.27 0.59 -13.59
CA GLU A 189 -37.07 1.44 -12.42
C GLU A 189 -36.23 0.66 -11.42
N ASN A 190 -35.06 1.19 -11.12
CA ASN A 190 -34.52 1.23 -9.76
C ASN A 190 -33.51 2.37 -9.72
N GLU A 191 -33.96 3.46 -9.10
CA GLU A 191 -33.22 4.69 -8.86
C GLU A 191 -31.97 4.41 -8.01
N LEU A 192 -30.81 4.44 -8.65
CA LEU A 192 -29.57 4.87 -8.03
C LEU A 192 -28.89 5.77 -9.05
N ILE A 193 -29.12 7.08 -8.89
CA ILE A 193 -28.57 8.14 -9.72
C ILE A 193 -27.05 8.03 -9.72
N LYS A 194 -26.46 7.36 -10.72
CA LYS A 194 -25.07 7.56 -11.11
C LYS A 194 -24.98 8.99 -11.65
N LYS A 195 -24.72 9.96 -10.76
CA LYS A 195 -24.27 11.29 -11.19
C LYS A 195 -23.01 11.09 -12.00
N GLU A 196 -23.06 11.39 -13.30
CA GLU A 196 -21.88 11.50 -14.14
C GLU A 196 -20.88 12.43 -13.43
N LYS A 197 -19.72 11.90 -13.06
CA LYS A 197 -18.71 12.69 -12.36
C LYS A 197 -18.14 13.70 -13.35
N LYS A 198 -18.54 14.96 -13.25
CA LYS A 198 -17.92 16.06 -14.00
C LYS A 198 -16.51 16.33 -13.50
N PHE A 199 -15.65 16.79 -14.40
CA PHE A 199 -14.25 17.09 -14.11
C PHE A 199 -13.94 18.55 -14.41
N PHE A 200 -12.89 19.07 -13.79
CA PHE A 200 -12.32 20.37 -14.10
C PHE A 200 -10.80 20.28 -14.26
N ARG A 201 -10.25 21.25 -14.99
CA ARG A 201 -8.81 21.45 -15.18
C ARG A 201 -8.39 22.78 -14.57
N LEU A 202 -7.11 22.94 -14.29
CA LEU A 202 -6.55 24.23 -13.86
C LEU A 202 -6.19 25.08 -15.08
N LYS A 203 -6.45 26.38 -15.01
CA LYS A 203 -6.02 27.36 -16.03
C LYS A 203 -4.51 27.50 -16.07
N ASN A 204 -3.87 27.44 -14.90
CA ASN A 204 -2.44 27.57 -14.73
C ASN A 204 -1.89 26.38 -13.93
N GLN A 205 -0.78 25.82 -14.41
CA GLN A 205 -0.07 24.72 -13.75
C GLN A 205 0.53 25.11 -12.39
N LYS A 206 0.67 26.42 -12.14
CA LYS A 206 1.16 26.99 -10.88
C LYS A 206 0.03 27.47 -9.97
N ALA A 207 -1.21 27.04 -10.18
CA ALA A 207 -2.31 27.39 -9.30
C ALA A 207 -2.10 26.76 -7.91
N MET A 208 -2.21 27.59 -6.87
CA MET A 208 -2.18 27.12 -5.49
C MET A 208 -3.50 26.45 -5.13
N PHE A 209 -3.46 25.47 -4.24
CA PHE A 209 -4.68 24.89 -3.69
C PHE A 209 -4.85 25.29 -2.23
N TYR A 210 -6.08 25.26 -1.77
CA TYR A 210 -6.46 25.57 -0.41
C TYR A 210 -6.95 24.31 0.30
N SER A 211 -6.70 24.25 1.60
CA SER A 211 -7.27 23.25 2.51
C SER A 211 -8.10 23.95 3.56
N VAL A 212 -9.30 23.45 3.84
CA VAL A 212 -10.20 24.05 4.82
C VAL A 212 -10.11 23.30 6.14
N LYS A 213 -10.03 24.03 7.26
CA LYS A 213 -10.21 23.49 8.62
C LYS A 213 -11.31 24.31 9.33
N GLY A 214 -12.51 23.74 9.47
CA GLY A 214 -13.67 24.41 10.06
C GLY A 214 -14.79 24.67 9.04
N ASP A 215 -15.59 25.71 9.26
CA ASP A 215 -16.68 26.11 8.37
C ASP A 215 -16.14 26.51 6.99
N ASN A 216 -16.59 25.82 5.93
CA ASN A 216 -16.19 26.08 4.54
C ASN A 216 -16.81 27.36 3.96
N LYS A 217 -17.72 28.01 4.70
CA LYS A 217 -18.26 29.32 4.37
C LYS A 217 -17.44 30.47 4.93
N ASP A 218 -16.39 30.24 5.71
CA ASP A 218 -15.55 31.32 6.23
C ASP A 218 -14.17 31.30 5.60
N SER A 219 -13.80 32.38 4.90
CA SER A 219 -12.50 32.53 4.23
C SER A 219 -11.30 32.32 5.16
N LYS A 220 -11.42 32.67 6.44
CA LYS A 220 -10.34 32.49 7.44
C LYS A 220 -9.92 31.02 7.62
N ASN A 221 -10.80 30.09 7.27
CA ASN A 221 -10.57 28.67 7.41
C ASN A 221 -9.82 28.06 6.21
N TYR A 222 -9.65 28.81 5.12
CA TYR A 222 -8.89 28.38 3.94
C TYR A 222 -7.40 28.66 4.15
N LYS A 223 -6.61 27.59 4.23
CA LYS A 223 -5.14 27.68 4.30
C LYS A 223 -4.55 27.27 2.97
N GLU A 224 -3.82 28.19 2.36
CA GLU A 224 -3.07 27.96 1.13
C GLU A 224 -2.00 26.87 1.36
N LYS A 225 -1.84 26.01 0.36
CA LYS A 225 -0.91 24.88 0.34
C LYS A 225 -0.15 24.86 -0.99
N SER A 226 0.91 24.06 -1.02
CA SER A 226 1.86 23.93 -2.13
C SER A 226 1.22 23.67 -3.49
N LEU A 227 2.01 23.81 -4.56
CA LEU A 227 1.59 23.52 -5.92
C LEU A 227 1.19 22.04 -6.11
N ILE A 228 0.13 21.79 -6.87
CA ILE A 228 -0.25 20.46 -7.35
C ILE A 228 0.02 20.37 -8.85
N SER A 229 0.54 19.22 -9.30
CA SER A 229 0.78 18.96 -10.72
C SER A 229 -0.54 18.99 -11.52
N ASN A 230 -0.43 19.45 -12.76
CA ASN A 230 -1.57 19.65 -13.66
C ASN A 230 -2.32 18.33 -13.90
N GLY A 231 -3.66 18.35 -13.81
CA GLY A 231 -4.48 17.14 -13.97
C GLY A 231 -5.97 17.40 -14.13
N ASN A 232 -6.72 16.34 -14.42
CA ASN A 232 -8.18 16.34 -14.39
C ASN A 232 -8.66 16.06 -12.96
N PHE A 233 -9.32 17.04 -12.34
CA PHE A 233 -9.86 16.90 -10.99
C PHE A 233 -11.35 16.58 -11.07
N ALA A 234 -11.76 15.52 -10.39
CA ALA A 234 -13.18 15.22 -10.24
C ALA A 234 -13.83 16.29 -9.35
N LEU A 235 -14.98 16.82 -9.77
CA LEU A 235 -15.71 17.86 -9.07
C LEU A 235 -16.61 17.24 -7.99
N GLU A 236 -16.60 17.78 -6.77
CA GLU A 236 -17.54 17.33 -5.72
C GLU A 236 -18.98 17.85 -5.97
N SER A 237 -19.09 19.09 -6.46
CA SER A 237 -20.35 19.77 -6.72
C SER A 237 -20.20 20.72 -7.91
N GLU A 238 -21.21 20.76 -8.78
CA GLU A 238 -21.27 21.67 -9.94
C GLU A 238 -21.26 23.15 -9.55
N LYS A 239 -21.77 23.45 -8.36
CA LYS A 239 -21.79 24.82 -7.83
C LYS A 239 -20.56 25.05 -6.96
N PRO A 240 -19.85 26.19 -7.13
CA PRO A 240 -18.77 26.57 -6.24
C PRO A 240 -19.31 26.85 -4.84
N ILE A 241 -18.49 26.59 -3.84
CA ILE A 241 -18.72 26.99 -2.46
C ILE A 241 -18.43 28.49 -2.38
N VAL A 242 -19.39 29.25 -1.88
CA VAL A 242 -19.27 30.71 -1.71
C VAL A 242 -19.05 30.99 -0.24
N THR A 243 -17.95 31.68 0.10
CA THR A 243 -17.69 32.13 1.47
C THR A 243 -18.56 33.35 1.81
N LYS A 244 -18.68 33.66 3.11
CA LYS A 244 -19.37 34.85 3.63
C LYS A 244 -18.74 36.14 3.09
N GLN A 245 -17.46 36.08 2.74
CA GLN A 245 -16.68 37.16 2.13
C GLN A 245 -16.83 37.22 0.60
N GLY A 246 -17.61 36.32 -0.01
CA GLY A 246 -17.93 36.32 -1.44
C GLY A 246 -16.92 35.60 -2.33
N GLU A 247 -15.92 34.94 -1.75
CA GLU A 247 -14.94 34.15 -2.50
C GLU A 247 -15.55 32.81 -2.93
N LYS A 248 -15.13 32.32 -4.10
CA LYS A 248 -15.71 31.12 -4.72
C LYS A 248 -14.65 30.05 -4.89
N PHE A 249 -14.95 28.85 -4.38
CA PHE A 249 -14.03 27.73 -4.41
C PHE A 249 -14.70 26.46 -4.97
N TYR A 250 -14.00 25.74 -5.83
CA TYR A 250 -14.40 24.40 -6.27
C TYR A 250 -13.64 23.35 -5.47
N LYS A 251 -14.40 22.39 -4.92
CA LYS A 251 -13.84 21.27 -4.18
C LYS A 251 -13.60 20.07 -5.08
N VAL A 252 -12.42 19.47 -4.93
CA VAL A 252 -12.08 18.19 -5.53
C VAL A 252 -12.84 17.07 -4.80
N ALA A 253 -13.51 16.21 -5.54
CA ALA A 253 -14.29 15.10 -5.00
C ALA A 253 -13.42 14.21 -4.10
N ASN A 254 -13.95 13.90 -2.91
CA ASN A 254 -13.33 13.04 -1.91
C ASN A 254 -11.95 13.52 -1.41
N LYS A 255 -11.60 14.80 -1.59
CA LYS A 255 -10.36 15.40 -1.08
C LYS A 255 -10.65 16.73 -0.39
N ASN A 256 -9.87 17.07 0.64
CA ASN A 256 -9.91 18.39 1.28
C ASN A 256 -9.06 19.41 0.50
N VAL A 257 -9.30 19.48 -0.82
CA VAL A 257 -8.55 20.31 -1.76
C VAL A 257 -9.54 21.20 -2.48
N TYR A 258 -9.29 22.50 -2.44
CA TYR A 258 -10.11 23.53 -3.03
C TYR A 258 -9.27 24.39 -3.96
N PHE A 259 -9.84 24.77 -5.09
CA PHE A 259 -9.24 25.72 -6.00
C PHE A 259 -10.15 26.95 -6.13
N SER A 260 -9.53 28.11 -6.24
CA SER A 260 -10.25 29.35 -6.55
C SER A 260 -10.95 29.21 -7.89
N ASP A 261 -12.17 29.75 -8.02
CA ASP A 261 -12.91 29.77 -9.29
C ASP A 261 -12.11 30.43 -10.43
N ARG A 262 -11.23 31.36 -10.08
CA ARG A 262 -10.32 32.04 -10.99
C ARG A 262 -9.36 31.08 -11.67
N ASP A 263 -8.98 29.99 -11.00
CA ASP A 263 -7.99 29.03 -11.48
C ASP A 263 -8.60 27.80 -12.15
N VAL A 264 -9.92 27.69 -12.20
CA VAL A 264 -10.64 26.47 -12.63
C VAL A 264 -11.28 26.64 -14.01
N LEU A 265 -11.15 25.61 -14.85
CA LEU A 265 -11.87 25.40 -16.12
C LEU A 265 -12.76 24.16 -15.99
N ILE A 266 -14.07 24.35 -15.88
CA ILE A 266 -15.03 23.25 -15.86
C ILE A 266 -15.15 22.70 -17.27
N SER A 267 -14.83 21.42 -17.45
CA SER A 267 -15.11 20.72 -18.71
C SER A 267 -16.62 20.42 -18.74
N LYS A 268 -17.29 20.87 -19.81
CA LYS A 268 -18.70 20.57 -20.05
C LYS A 268 -18.89 19.09 -20.35
#